data_AF-A0A9J7LLN3-F1
#
_entry.id   AF-A0A9J7LLN3-F1
#
_cell.length_a   1.000
_cell.length_b   1.000
_cell.length_c   1.000
_cell.angle_alpha   90.00
_cell.angle_beta   90.00
_cell.angle_gamma   90.00
#
_symmetry.space_group_name_H-M   'P 1'
#
loop_
_entity.id
_entity.type
_entity.pdbx_description
1 polymer ?
#
loop_
_entity_poly.entity_id
_entity_poly.type
_entity_poly.pdbx_seq_one_letter_code
_entity_poly.pdbx_strand_id
1 'polypeptide(L)'
;MKTSVSPVDVAVGLLVPVVVYLLFVVAKFLWNYWRLFRVERQFPSPPYHWLYGNMHLTDGYLGERYLSMIREVVRKHPRAHSFWLAPFLTVIHVTIKQLLKTSSNGLIVSTGDVWKVHRRLLTPAFHFDILKQ
;
A
#
# COMPACT_ATOMS: atom_id res chain seq x y z
N MET A 1 45.91 -42.97 11.14
CA MET A 1 44.86 -43.15 10.11
C MET A 1 44.44 -41.76 9.65
N LYS A 2 44.89 -41.30 8.47
CA LYS A 2 44.47 -39.99 7.91
C LYS A 2 43.18 -40.24 7.13
N THR A 3 42.03 -39.86 7.67
CA THR A 3 40.78 -39.82 6.90
C THR A 3 40.89 -38.67 5.91
N SER A 4 41.25 -38.95 4.67
CA SER A 4 41.25 -37.95 3.60
C SER A 4 39.81 -37.54 3.35
N VAL A 5 39.44 -36.36 3.84
CA VAL A 5 38.13 -35.76 3.58
C VAL A 5 37.97 -35.64 2.06
N SER A 6 36.93 -36.28 1.52
CA SER A 6 36.65 -36.25 0.09
C SER A 6 36.21 -34.84 -0.31
N PRO A 7 36.51 -34.36 -1.53
CA PRO A 7 35.92 -33.12 -2.06
C PRO A 7 34.38 -33.09 -1.94
N VAL A 8 33.74 -34.25 -1.98
CA VAL A 8 32.30 -34.42 -1.78
C VAL A 8 31.88 -34.07 -0.35
N ASP A 9 32.64 -34.49 0.67
CA ASP A 9 32.33 -34.23 2.06
C ASP A 9 32.41 -32.73 2.38
N VAL A 10 33.39 -32.04 1.79
CA VAL A 10 33.52 -30.58 1.88
C VAL A 10 32.35 -29.88 1.18
N ALA A 11 31.97 -30.34 -0.02
CA ALA A 11 30.84 -29.79 -0.76
C ALA A 11 29.52 -29.98 0.01
N VAL A 12 29.28 -31.16 0.60
CA VAL A 12 28.11 -31.44 1.43
C VAL A 12 28.12 -30.56 2.68
N GLY A 13 29.27 -30.42 3.36
CA GLY A 13 29.44 -29.56 4.53
C GLY A 13 29.12 -28.08 4.27
N LEU A 14 29.32 -27.59 3.04
CA LEU A 14 28.98 -26.22 2.63
C LEU A 14 27.55 -26.09 2.10
N LEU A 15 27.01 -27.09 1.41
CA LEU A 15 25.67 -27.04 0.83
C LEU A 15 24.57 -27.10 1.89
N VAL A 16 24.72 -27.94 2.91
CA VAL A 16 23.72 -28.09 3.98
C VAL A 16 23.41 -26.76 4.68
N PRO A 17 24.38 -25.97 5.20
CA PRO A 17 24.07 -24.70 5.85
C PRO A 17 23.46 -23.67 4.89
N VAL A 18 23.85 -23.67 3.61
CA VAL A 18 23.23 -22.80 2.59
C VAL A 18 21.76 -23.17 2.39
N VAL A 19 21.45 -24.45 2.22
CA VAL A 19 20.07 -24.93 2.06
C VAL A 19 19.25 -24.63 3.31
N VAL A 20 19.78 -24.88 4.50
CA VAL A 20 19.11 -24.56 5.78
C VAL A 20 18.84 -23.06 5.89
N TYR A 21 19.81 -22.22 5.55
CA TYR A 21 19.62 -20.77 5.55
C TYR A 21 18.56 -20.33 4.53
N LEU A 22 18.57 -20.89 3.32
CA LEU A 22 17.55 -20.60 2.30
C LEU A 22 16.15 -21.02 2.77
N LEU A 23 16.01 -22.20 3.38
CA LEU A 23 14.74 -22.65 3.95
C LEU A 23 14.26 -21.72 5.06
N PHE A 24 15.16 -21.26 5.93
CA PHE A 24 14.84 -20.28 6.96
C PHE A 24 14.37 -18.95 6.37
N VAL A 25 15.07 -18.43 5.35
CA VAL A 25 14.70 -17.20 4.65
C VAL A 25 13.33 -17.34 3.99
N VAL A 26 13.06 -18.46 3.31
CA VAL A 26 11.76 -18.74 2.69
C VAL A 26 10.66 -18.84 3.74
N ALA A 27 10.88 -19.56 4.84
CA ALA A 27 9.91 -19.67 5.92
C ALA A 27 9.59 -18.31 6.54
N LYS A 28 10.61 -17.48 6.79
CA LYS A 28 10.46 -16.11 7.29
C LYS A 28 9.69 -15.23 6.29
N PHE A 29 10.00 -15.34 5.00
CA PHE A 29 9.26 -14.63 3.95
C PHE A 29 7.79 -15.03 3.94
N LEU A 30 7.48 -16.33 3.91
CA LEU A 30 6.11 -16.85 3.92
C LEU A 30 5.35 -16.43 5.17
N TRP A 31 6.00 -16.42 6.34
CA TRP A 31 5.41 -15.94 7.58
C TRP A 31 5.04 -14.45 7.51
N ASN A 32 5.98 -13.61 7.04
CA ASN A 32 5.74 -12.19 6.89
C ASN A 32 4.63 -11.91 5.86
N TYR A 33 4.65 -12.63 4.74
CA TYR A 33 3.61 -12.58 3.72
C TYR A 33 2.24 -12.92 4.30
N TRP A 34 2.14 -14.04 5.02
CA TRP A 34 0.90 -14.45 5.69
C TRP A 34 0.43 -13.43 6.73
N ARG A 35 1.35 -12.82 7.47
CA ARG A 35 1.02 -11.76 8.42
C ARG A 35 0.42 -10.54 7.73
N LEU A 36 1.03 -10.08 6.64
CA LEU A 36 0.51 -8.95 5.85
C LEU A 36 -0.85 -9.29 5.25
N PHE A 37 -0.99 -10.49 4.67
CA PHE A 37 -2.25 -10.97 4.12
C PHE A 37 -3.37 -11.00 5.16
N ARG A 38 -3.09 -11.41 6.41
CA ARG A 38 -4.08 -11.39 7.50
C ARG A 38 -4.54 -10.00 7.89
N VAL A 39 -3.68 -8.99 7.81
CA VAL A 39 -4.06 -7.58 8.09
C VAL A 39 -4.88 -7.04 6.93
N GLU A 40 -4.45 -7.30 5.70
CA GLU A 40 -5.11 -6.84 4.49
C GLU A 40 -6.54 -7.38 4.37
N ARG A 41 -6.78 -8.66 4.71
CA ARG A 41 -8.11 -9.29 4.71
C ARG A 41 -9.14 -8.62 5.63
N GLN A 42 -8.72 -7.73 6.54
CA GLN A 42 -9.63 -6.97 7.40
C GLN A 42 -10.26 -5.80 6.64
N PHE A 43 -9.68 -5.40 5.51
CA PHE A 43 -10.18 -4.34 4.66
C PHE A 43 -10.99 -4.94 3.50
N PRO A 44 -12.08 -4.28 3.11
CA PRO A 44 -12.84 -4.69 1.94
C PRO A 44 -11.99 -4.46 0.68
N SER A 45 -12.00 -5.42 -0.24
CA SER A 45 -11.30 -5.33 -1.51
C SER A 45 -12.27 -5.67 -2.65
N PRO A 46 -12.19 -4.99 -3.81
CA PRO A 46 -12.83 -5.48 -5.03
C PRO A 46 -12.24 -6.85 -5.43
N PRO A 47 -12.96 -7.64 -6.27
CA PRO A 47 -12.47 -8.92 -6.77
C PRO A 47 -11.08 -8.78 -7.39
N TYR A 48 -10.14 -9.62 -6.95
CA TYR A 48 -8.75 -9.58 -7.40
C TYR A 48 -8.30 -10.95 -7.89
N HIS A 49 -7.44 -10.93 -8.90
CA HIS A 49 -6.76 -12.13 -9.39
C HIS A 49 -5.48 -12.37 -8.57
N TRP A 50 -5.07 -13.63 -8.41
CA TRP A 50 -3.92 -13.98 -7.58
C TRP A 50 -2.59 -13.42 -8.12
N LEU A 51 -2.46 -13.22 -9.44
CA LEU A 51 -1.21 -12.78 -10.09
C LEU A 51 -1.11 -11.26 -10.30
N TYR A 52 -2.19 -10.62 -10.76
CA TYR A 52 -2.21 -9.20 -11.16
C TYR A 52 -3.27 -8.40 -10.38
N GLY A 53 -3.76 -8.94 -9.28
CA GLY A 53 -4.64 -8.24 -8.37
C GLY A 53 -5.90 -7.71 -9.05
N ASN A 54 -6.25 -6.47 -8.75
CA ASN A 54 -7.37 -5.74 -9.32
C ASN A 54 -7.05 -5.11 -10.68
N MET A 55 -5.82 -5.24 -11.21
CA MET A 55 -5.47 -4.58 -12.47
C MET A 55 -6.35 -5.01 -13.64
N HIS A 56 -6.96 -6.20 -13.62
CA HIS A 56 -7.92 -6.63 -14.64
C HIS A 56 -9.25 -5.87 -14.63
N LEU A 57 -9.56 -5.17 -13.53
CA LEU A 57 -10.73 -4.29 -13.43
C LEU A 57 -10.43 -2.89 -13.99
N THR A 58 -9.15 -2.60 -14.16
CA THR A 58 -8.63 -1.42 -14.84
C THR A 58 -8.21 -1.85 -16.24
N ASP A 59 -8.22 -1.00 -17.27
CA ASP A 59 -7.75 -1.42 -18.60
C ASP A 59 -6.21 -1.55 -18.68
N GLY A 60 -5.57 -2.00 -17.59
CA GLY A 60 -4.12 -2.00 -17.40
C GLY A 60 -3.54 -0.67 -16.92
N TYR A 61 -4.35 0.38 -16.72
CA TYR A 61 -3.90 1.70 -16.29
C TYR A 61 -4.85 2.37 -15.30
N LEU A 62 -4.30 3.29 -14.47
CA LEU A 62 -5.02 4.03 -13.43
C LEU A 62 -5.79 5.25 -13.98
N GLY A 63 -6.64 5.04 -15.00
CA GLY A 63 -7.45 6.11 -15.64
C GLY A 63 -8.93 6.08 -15.27
N GLU A 64 -9.81 6.43 -16.20
CA GLU A 64 -11.26 6.58 -15.94
C GLU A 64 -11.93 5.31 -15.41
N ARG A 65 -11.57 4.14 -15.96
CA ARG A 65 -12.11 2.85 -15.49
C ARG A 65 -11.66 2.51 -14.06
N TYR A 66 -10.44 2.88 -13.72
CA TYR A 66 -9.95 2.79 -12.34
C TYR A 66 -10.74 3.73 -11.42
N LEU A 67 -10.94 4.99 -11.83
CA LEU A 67 -11.69 5.97 -11.05
C LEU A 67 -13.15 5.55 -10.83
N SER A 68 -13.82 5.00 -11.85
CA SER A 68 -15.20 4.54 -11.74
C SER A 68 -15.32 3.34 -10.79
N MET A 69 -14.40 2.37 -10.89
CA MET A 69 -14.32 1.24 -9.97
C MET A 69 -14.04 1.70 -8.53
N ILE A 70 -13.03 2.56 -8.30
CA ILE A 70 -12.72 3.07 -6.95
C ILE A 70 -13.90 3.87 -6.39
N ARG A 71 -14.58 4.67 -7.21
CA ARG A 71 -15.79 5.41 -6.79
C ARG A 71 -16.87 4.44 -6.28
N GLU A 72 -17.08 3.33 -6.95
CA GLU A 72 -18.04 2.31 -6.51
C GLU A 72 -17.61 1.63 -5.20
N VAL A 73 -16.32 1.27 -5.08
CA VAL A 73 -15.75 0.66 -3.88
C VAL A 73 -15.87 1.59 -2.68
N VAL A 74 -15.49 2.86 -2.83
CA VAL A 74 -15.59 3.89 -1.78
C VAL A 74 -17.04 4.13 -1.38
N ARG A 75 -17.99 4.09 -2.33
CA ARG A 75 -19.42 4.22 -2.02
C ARG A 75 -19.91 3.07 -1.11
N LYS A 76 -19.45 1.83 -1.35
CA LYS A 76 -19.78 0.66 -0.52
C LYS A 76 -19.00 0.63 0.80
N HIS A 77 -17.75 1.10 0.78
CA HIS A 77 -16.80 1.03 1.88
C HIS A 77 -16.15 2.40 2.14
N PRO A 78 -16.85 3.32 2.85
CA PRO A 78 -16.47 4.73 2.93
C PRO A 78 -15.30 5.06 3.87
N ARG A 79 -14.72 4.07 4.57
CA ARG A 79 -13.64 4.29 5.54
C ARG A 79 -12.28 3.98 4.94
N ALA A 80 -12.10 2.73 4.52
CA ALA A 80 -10.89 2.22 3.90
C ALA A 80 -11.22 1.00 3.05
N HIS A 81 -10.41 0.77 2.03
CA HIS A 81 -10.46 -0.43 1.20
C HIS A 81 -9.05 -0.78 0.71
N SER A 82 -8.83 -2.03 0.35
CA SER A 82 -7.58 -2.48 -0.26
C SER A 82 -7.66 -2.43 -1.78
N PHE A 83 -6.51 -2.23 -2.41
CA PHE A 83 -6.31 -2.37 -3.84
C PHE A 83 -5.03 -3.18 -4.10
N TRP A 84 -5.17 -4.22 -4.92
CA TRP A 84 -4.12 -5.17 -5.26
C TRP A 84 -3.53 -4.85 -6.63
N LEU A 85 -2.23 -4.57 -6.68
CA LEU A 85 -1.48 -4.47 -7.95
C LEU A 85 -0.83 -5.82 -8.30
N ALA A 86 -0.32 -6.51 -7.29
CA ALA A 86 0.31 -7.83 -7.39
C ALA A 86 0.14 -8.56 -6.04
N PRO A 87 0.33 -9.90 -5.96
CA PRO A 87 0.21 -10.66 -4.71
C PRO A 87 1.07 -10.14 -3.54
N PHE A 88 2.13 -9.38 -3.80
CA PHE A 88 2.98 -8.78 -2.76
C PHE A 88 2.93 -7.24 -2.75
N LEU A 89 2.09 -6.62 -3.58
CA LEU A 89 1.94 -5.17 -3.67
C LEU A 89 0.47 -4.79 -3.48
N THR A 90 0.12 -4.52 -2.22
CA THR A 90 -1.19 -4.04 -1.80
C THR A 90 -1.10 -2.59 -1.36
N VAL A 91 -2.14 -1.82 -1.68
CA VAL A 91 -2.29 -0.44 -1.23
C VAL A 91 -3.60 -0.35 -0.45
N ILE A 92 -3.52 0.13 0.79
CA ILE A 92 -4.71 0.42 1.58
C ILE A 92 -5.09 1.88 1.32
N HIS A 93 -6.23 2.08 0.66
CA HIS A 93 -6.79 3.39 0.41
C HIS A 93 -7.67 3.80 1.58
N VAL A 94 -7.22 4.78 2.34
CA VAL A 94 -8.03 5.47 3.36
C VAL A 94 -8.70 6.66 2.70
N THR A 95 -10.01 6.80 2.85
CA THR A 95 -10.74 7.90 2.21
C THR A 95 -10.32 9.24 2.78
N ILE A 96 -10.19 10.27 1.94
CA ILE A 96 -9.84 11.64 2.35
C ILE A 96 -10.72 12.13 3.51
N LYS A 97 -12.02 11.81 3.50
CA LYS A 97 -12.94 12.15 4.60
C LYS A 97 -12.46 11.61 5.96
N GLN A 98 -11.92 10.39 5.98
CA GLN A 98 -11.41 9.77 7.19
C GLN A 98 -10.07 10.38 7.63
N LEU A 99 -9.20 10.73 6.67
CA LEU A 99 -7.94 11.40 6.93
C LEU A 99 -8.14 12.84 7.43
N LEU A 100 -9.09 13.55 6.83
CA LEU A 100 -9.46 14.91 7.22
C LEU A 100 -10.15 14.94 8.59
N LYS A 101 -10.87 13.88 8.98
CA LYS A 101 -11.48 13.78 10.30
C LYS A 101 -10.45 13.83 11.44
N THR A 102 -9.24 13.32 11.21
CA THR A 102 -8.17 13.33 12.22
C THR A 102 -7.31 14.59 12.17
N SER A 103 -7.45 15.41 11.12
CA SER A 103 -6.72 16.67 11.00
C SER A 103 -7.36 17.74 11.87
N SER A 104 -6.54 18.59 12.47
CA SER A 104 -6.99 19.80 13.18
C SER A 104 -7.83 20.71 12.27
N ASN A 105 -8.53 21.70 12.84
CA ASN A 105 -9.45 22.65 12.16
C ASN A 105 -8.76 23.58 11.12
N GLY A 106 -7.87 23.08 10.26
CA GLY A 106 -7.28 23.82 9.15
C GLY A 106 -8.30 24.12 8.04
N LEU A 107 -7.90 24.95 7.08
CA LEU A 107 -8.78 25.48 6.02
C LEU A 107 -9.62 24.40 5.32
N ILE A 108 -9.04 23.23 5.05
CA ILE A 108 -9.69 22.15 4.30
C ILE A 108 -10.83 21.48 5.10
N VAL A 109 -10.76 21.51 6.44
CA VAL A 109 -11.68 20.80 7.35
C VAL A 109 -12.63 21.76 8.07
N SER A 110 -12.19 23.00 8.32
CA SER A 110 -12.99 24.02 9.01
C SER A 110 -14.26 24.39 8.24
N THR A 111 -15.32 24.73 8.98
CA THR A 111 -16.61 25.18 8.45
C THR A 111 -17.00 26.55 9.02
N GLY A 112 -17.99 27.21 8.41
CA GLY A 112 -18.56 28.46 8.92
C GLY A 112 -17.54 29.62 8.98
N ASP A 113 -17.56 30.37 10.08
CA ASP A 113 -16.74 31.58 10.21
C ASP A 113 -15.24 31.28 10.37
N VAL A 114 -14.88 30.13 10.95
CA VAL A 114 -13.50 29.67 11.05
C VAL A 114 -12.89 29.49 9.66
N TRP A 115 -13.64 28.87 8.73
CA TRP A 115 -13.21 28.75 7.34
C TRP A 115 -13.06 30.11 6.65
N LYS A 116 -14.00 31.04 6.87
CA LYS A 116 -13.94 32.39 6.28
C LYS A 116 -12.69 33.15 6.72
N VAL A 117 -12.35 33.07 8.00
CA VAL A 117 -11.13 33.69 8.55
C VAL A 117 -9.88 33.08 7.93
N HIS A 118 -9.76 31.75 7.92
CA HIS A 118 -8.62 31.07 7.31
C HIS A 118 -8.50 31.39 5.80
N ARG A 119 -9.61 31.45 5.07
CA ARG A 119 -9.61 31.77 3.63
C ARG A 119 -9.16 33.19 3.36
N ARG A 120 -9.68 34.16 4.12
CA ARG A 120 -9.30 35.58 4.00
C ARG A 120 -7.82 35.79 4.30
N LEU A 121 -7.26 35.06 5.27
CA LEU A 121 -5.84 35.14 5.62
C LEU A 121 -4.93 34.59 4.50
N LEU A 122 -5.35 33.50 3.82
CA LEU A 122 -4.52 32.83 2.81
C LEU A 122 -4.63 33.45 1.41
N THR A 123 -5.77 34.04 1.06
CA THR A 123 -6.02 34.55 -0.31
C THR A 123 -4.96 35.56 -0.81
N PRO A 124 -4.46 36.51 0.01
CA PRO A 124 -3.42 37.44 -0.44
C PRO A 124 -2.13 36.76 -0.89
N ALA A 125 -1.71 35.66 -0.24
CA ALA A 125 -0.49 34.92 -0.56
C ALA A 125 -0.53 34.25 -1.95
N PHE A 126 -1.72 34.06 -2.52
CA PHE A 126 -1.93 33.49 -3.86
C PHE A 126 -2.43 34.53 -4.87
N HIS A 127 -2.25 35.83 -4.59
CA HIS A 127 -2.58 36.88 -5.55
C HIS A 127 -1.63 36.85 -6.75
N PHE A 128 -2.12 37.18 -7.95
CA PHE A 128 -1.33 37.10 -9.19
C PHE A 128 -0.03 37.90 -9.13
N ASP A 129 -0.01 39.03 -8.41
CA ASP A 129 1.18 39.88 -8.28
C ASP A 129 2.30 39.21 -7.47
N ILE A 130 1.95 38.28 -6.58
CA ILE A 130 2.91 37.47 -5.81
C ILE A 130 3.39 36.28 -6.64
N LEU A 131 2.48 35.64 -7.39
CA LEU A 131 2.80 34.45 -8.20
C LEU A 131 3.59 34.75 -9.48
N LYS A 132 3.65 36.01 -9.91
CA LYS A 132 4.39 36.46 -11.09
C LYS A 132 5.86 36.80 -10.79
N GLN A 133 6.28 36.75 -9.52
CA GLN A 133 7.69 36.81 -9.12
C GLN A 133 8.36 35.45 -9.31
#